data_AF-A0AAD0UTG6-F1
#
_entry.id   AF-A0AAD0UTG6-F1
#
_cell.length_a   1.000
_cell.length_b   1.000
_cell.length_c   1.000
_cell.angle_alpha   90.00
_cell.angle_beta   90.00
_cell.angle_gamma   90.00
#
_symmetry.space_group_name_H-M   'P 1'
#
loop_
_entity.id
_entity.type
_entity.pdbx_description
1 polymer ?
#
loop_
_entity_poly.entity_id
_entity_poly.type
_entity_poly.pdbx_seq_one_letter_code
_entity_poly.pdbx_strand_id
1 'polypeptide(L)'
;MESTKFKISCDLGIIEFEGSESFVEKHIKKVDEYLKTMSIAESSEKSRANATPKDGKQGSTPLKGSILVPEIFGEWLNKFPKEILDLDKALITAYFVQKQSGQNEFKTSDVNKFLTEHGIKLSNPSRDLKNLSTKKYMFQVRKDGKLSFKRVSVEGENYLKGLLQI
;
A
#
# COMPACT_ATOMS: atom_id res chain seq x y z
N MET A 1 -13.65 -34.40 18.43
CA MET A 1 -14.01 -32.96 18.33
C MET A 1 -14.30 -32.71 16.88
N GLU A 2 -15.55 -32.38 16.55
CA GLU A 2 -15.98 -32.10 15.17
C GLU A 2 -15.49 -30.70 14.76
N SER A 3 -14.75 -30.62 13.66
CA SER A 3 -14.27 -29.37 13.08
C SER A 3 -15.27 -28.87 12.06
N THR A 4 -15.72 -27.63 12.19
CA THR A 4 -16.57 -26.97 11.19
C THR A 4 -15.70 -26.29 10.15
N LYS A 5 -16.07 -26.40 8.88
CA LYS A 5 -15.34 -25.84 7.75
C LYS A 5 -16.23 -24.94 6.90
N PHE A 6 -15.77 -23.72 6.64
CA PHE A 6 -16.44 -22.76 5.78
C PHE A 6 -15.51 -22.33 4.65
N LYS A 7 -16.01 -22.33 3.42
CA LYS A 7 -15.24 -22.03 2.21
C LYS A 7 -16.03 -21.10 1.30
N ILE A 8 -15.41 -19.97 0.95
CA ILE A 8 -15.92 -19.02 -0.05
C ILE A 8 -14.92 -18.94 -1.20
N SER A 9 -15.43 -18.94 -2.43
CA SER A 9 -14.64 -18.67 -3.64
C SER A 9 -15.10 -17.35 -4.24
N CYS A 10 -14.16 -16.43 -4.43
CA CYS A 10 -14.36 -15.14 -5.09
C CYS A 10 -13.39 -15.03 -6.27
N ASP A 11 -13.59 -14.05 -7.15
CA ASP A 11 -12.68 -13.79 -8.29
C ASP A 11 -11.23 -13.51 -7.82
N LEU A 12 -11.07 -13.06 -6.57
CA LEU A 12 -9.78 -12.79 -5.91
C LEU A 12 -9.12 -14.03 -5.27
N GLY A 13 -9.80 -15.19 -5.25
CA GLY A 13 -9.29 -16.44 -4.67
C GLY A 13 -10.25 -17.12 -3.69
N ILE A 14 -9.71 -18.11 -2.96
CA ILE A 14 -10.47 -18.94 -2.01
C ILE A 14 -10.13 -18.52 -0.58
N ILE A 15 -11.15 -18.24 0.22
CA ILE A 15 -11.04 -17.98 1.66
C ILE A 15 -11.62 -19.19 2.40
N GLU A 16 -10.83 -19.80 3.28
CA GLU A 16 -11.18 -21.01 4.02
C GLU A 16 -10.97 -20.80 5.53
N PHE A 17 -12.00 -21.12 6.32
CA PHE A 17 -11.96 -21.11 7.78
C PHE A 17 -12.27 -22.51 8.30
N GLU A 18 -11.39 -23.04 9.15
CA GLU A 18 -11.57 -24.34 9.80
C GLU A 18 -11.33 -24.20 11.30
N GLY A 19 -12.24 -24.73 12.11
CA GLY A 19 -12.13 -24.65 13.55
C GLY A 19 -13.40 -25.08 14.28
N SER A 20 -13.52 -24.68 15.54
CA SER A 20 -14.77 -24.85 16.29
C SER A 20 -15.90 -24.04 15.66
N GLU A 21 -17.14 -24.51 15.80
CA GLU A 21 -18.32 -23.85 15.25
C GLU A 21 -18.38 -22.36 15.65
N SER A 22 -18.11 -22.04 16.92
CA SER A 22 -18.08 -20.67 17.42
C SER A 22 -16.98 -19.80 16.79
N PHE A 23 -15.85 -20.40 16.39
CA PHE A 23 -14.77 -19.70 15.70
C PHE A 23 -15.20 -19.34 14.27
N VAL A 24 -15.78 -20.31 13.57
CA VAL A 24 -16.25 -20.13 12.19
C VAL A 24 -17.37 -19.10 12.13
N GLU A 25 -18.37 -19.19 13.01
CA GLU A 25 -19.50 -18.24 13.04
C GLU A 25 -19.05 -16.79 13.29
N LYS A 26 -18.10 -16.59 14.22
CA LYS A 26 -17.57 -15.26 14.55
C LYS A 26 -16.87 -14.62 13.35
N HIS A 27 -16.16 -15.40 12.54
CA HIS A 27 -15.44 -14.89 11.38
C HIS A 27 -16.37 -14.66 10.18
N ILE A 28 -17.37 -15.52 9.98
CA ILE A 28 -18.40 -15.32 8.94
C ILE A 28 -19.17 -14.01 9.17
N LYS A 29 -19.60 -13.73 10.41
CA LYS A 29 -20.31 -12.49 10.75
C LYS A 29 -19.50 -11.23 10.43
N LYS A 30 -18.17 -11.29 10.61
CA LYS A 30 -17.28 -10.18 10.24
C LYS A 30 -17.15 -10.01 8.73
N VAL A 31 -17.14 -11.11 7.97
CA VAL A 31 -17.07 -11.04 6.50
C VAL A 31 -18.30 -10.31 5.93
N ASP A 32 -19.50 -10.55 6.47
CA ASP A 32 -20.73 -9.82 6.07
C ASP A 32 -20.63 -8.30 6.35
N GLU A 33 -20.07 -7.92 7.50
CA GLU A 33 -19.85 -6.52 7.88
C GLU A 33 -18.84 -5.81 6.95
N TYR A 34 -17.75 -6.50 6.59
CA TYR A 34 -16.78 -6.00 5.63
C TYR A 34 -17.38 -5.86 4.22
N LEU A 35 -18.17 -6.85 3.76
CA LEU A 35 -18.84 -6.78 2.45
C LEU A 35 -19.84 -5.63 2.36
N LYS A 36 -20.65 -5.43 3.41
CA LYS A 36 -21.63 -4.33 3.46
C LYS A 36 -20.96 -2.96 3.38
N THR A 37 -19.82 -2.79 4.03
CA THR A 37 -19.07 -1.54 3.97
C THR A 37 -18.53 -1.26 2.56
N MET A 38 -18.10 -2.30 1.84
CA MET A 38 -17.64 -2.17 0.44
C MET A 38 -18.78 -1.84 -0.53
N SER A 39 -19.96 -2.46 -0.41
CA SER A 39 -21.10 -2.17 -1.31
C SER A 39 -21.70 -0.76 -1.13
N ILE A 40 -21.53 -0.14 0.05
CA ILE A 40 -22.00 1.23 0.29
C ILE A 40 -21.07 2.27 -0.37
N ALA A 41 -19.77 1.95 -0.55
CA ALA A 41 -18.82 2.85 -1.18
C ALA A 41 -19.13 3.10 -2.67
N GLU A 42 -19.66 2.11 -3.39
CA GLU A 42 -20.01 2.25 -4.81
C GLU A 42 -21.30 3.05 -5.09
N SER A 43 -22.14 3.29 -4.07
CA SER A 43 -23.44 3.95 -4.26
C SER A 43 -23.44 5.46 -3.97
N SER A 44 -22.28 6.08 -3.69
CA SER A 44 -22.20 7.46 -3.20
C SER A 44 -21.55 8.48 -4.16
N GLU A 45 -21.50 8.20 -5.47
CA GLU A 45 -20.97 9.15 -6.47
C GLU A 45 -22.01 10.07 -7.15
N LYS A 46 -23.27 10.11 -6.67
CA LYS A 46 -24.25 11.12 -7.14
C LYS A 46 -24.84 11.90 -5.98
N SER A 47 -24.20 13.01 -5.61
CA SER A 47 -24.82 14.33 -5.35
C SER A 47 -23.94 15.20 -4.45
N ARG A 48 -23.21 16.17 -5.04
CA ARG A 48 -23.25 17.57 -4.59
C ARG A 48 -22.46 18.49 -5.50
N ALA A 49 -23.20 19.30 -6.25
CA ALA A 49 -22.74 20.54 -6.85
C ALA A 49 -22.76 21.69 -5.81
N ASN A 50 -21.90 22.68 -6.06
CA ASN A 50 -21.80 24.02 -5.46
C ASN A 50 -21.31 24.15 -4.00
N ALA A 51 -20.04 24.53 -3.84
CA ALA A 51 -19.63 25.94 -3.67
C ALA A 51 -18.10 26.04 -3.45
N THR A 52 -17.41 26.81 -4.29
CA THR A 52 -16.02 27.28 -4.10
C THR A 52 -16.06 28.55 -3.20
N PRO A 53 -14.96 28.96 -2.51
CA PRO A 53 -13.72 29.43 -3.16
C PRO A 53 -12.37 29.03 -2.51
N LYS A 54 -11.43 28.68 -3.41
CA LYS A 54 -9.95 28.90 -3.44
C LYS A 54 -9.11 28.73 -2.15
N ASP A 55 -8.25 27.71 -2.13
CA ASP A 55 -6.80 27.89 -2.39
C ASP A 55 -6.14 26.56 -2.80
N GLY A 56 -5.05 26.64 -3.56
CA GLY A 56 -4.65 25.66 -4.57
C GLY A 56 -4.26 24.26 -4.08
N LYS A 57 -4.95 23.23 -4.59
CA LYS A 57 -4.36 21.90 -4.79
C LYS A 57 -4.56 21.50 -6.24
N GLN A 58 -3.47 21.64 -6.97
CA GLN A 58 -3.28 21.19 -8.33
C GLN A 58 -3.64 19.70 -8.42
N GLY A 59 -4.80 19.43 -9.02
CA GLY A 59 -5.14 18.11 -9.51
C GLY A 59 -4.11 17.72 -10.57
N SER A 60 -3.26 16.76 -10.23
CA SER A 60 -2.51 16.02 -11.22
C SER A 60 -3.46 15.04 -11.89
N THR A 61 -3.98 15.41 -13.05
CA THR A 61 -4.49 14.49 -14.06
C THR A 61 -3.50 13.33 -14.20
N PRO A 62 -3.92 12.05 -14.21
CA PRO A 62 -2.98 10.94 -14.38
C PRO A 62 -2.34 11.05 -15.77
N LEU A 63 -1.06 11.41 -15.81
CA LEU A 63 -0.25 11.31 -17.02
C LEU A 63 -0.22 9.84 -17.44
N LYS A 64 -0.49 9.58 -18.72
CA LYS A 64 -0.40 8.26 -19.36
C LYS A 64 0.99 7.65 -19.01
N GLY A 65 1.02 6.58 -18.19
CA GLY A 65 2.25 5.99 -17.64
C GLY A 65 2.51 6.23 -16.15
N SER A 66 1.52 6.72 -15.39
CA SER A 66 1.60 6.87 -13.93
C SER A 66 1.32 5.54 -13.22
N ILE A 67 2.14 5.20 -12.24
CA ILE A 67 1.92 4.02 -11.39
C ILE A 67 0.65 4.23 -10.56
N LEU A 68 -0.36 3.39 -10.79
CA LEU A 68 -1.59 3.37 -9.99
C LEU A 68 -1.35 2.57 -8.70
N VAL A 69 -1.22 3.30 -7.60
CA VAL A 69 -1.05 2.75 -6.25
C VAL A 69 -2.43 2.57 -5.62
N PRO A 70 -2.86 1.34 -5.32
CA PRO A 70 -4.11 1.08 -4.58
C PRO A 70 -4.10 1.72 -3.19
N GLU A 71 -5.29 1.89 -2.60
CA GLU A 71 -5.39 2.36 -1.20
C GLU A 71 -4.89 1.31 -0.22
N ILE A 72 -5.00 0.03 -0.57
CA ILE A 72 -4.60 -1.10 0.26
C ILE A 72 -3.20 -1.57 -0.14
N PHE A 73 -2.31 -1.65 0.84
CA PHE A 73 -0.92 -2.05 0.59
C PHE A 73 -0.76 -3.51 0.14
N GLY A 74 -1.62 -4.41 0.63
CA GLY A 74 -1.60 -5.81 0.18
C GLY A 74 -1.86 -5.94 -1.32
N GLU A 75 -2.81 -5.17 -1.86
CA GLU A 75 -3.07 -5.11 -3.30
C GLU A 75 -1.90 -4.51 -4.06
N TRP A 76 -1.29 -3.44 -3.50
CA TRP A 76 -0.10 -2.85 -4.06
C TRP A 76 1.05 -3.86 -4.17
N LEU A 77 1.33 -4.61 -3.11
CA LEU A 77 2.38 -5.61 -3.07
C LEU A 77 2.11 -6.78 -4.01
N ASN A 78 0.85 -7.21 -4.14
CA ASN A 78 0.45 -8.30 -5.03
C ASN A 78 0.64 -7.98 -6.53
N LYS A 79 0.80 -6.70 -6.91
CA LYS A 79 1.15 -6.34 -8.29
C LYS A 79 2.58 -6.70 -8.67
N PHE A 80 3.45 -6.93 -7.69
CA PHE A 80 4.84 -7.29 -7.89
C PHE A 80 5.03 -8.82 -7.87
N PRO A 81 6.08 -9.35 -8.52
CA PRO A 81 6.39 -10.77 -8.45
C PRO A 81 6.62 -11.22 -6.99
N LYS A 82 6.28 -12.47 -6.68
CA LYS A 82 6.42 -13.02 -5.31
C LYS A 82 7.88 -13.10 -4.85
N GLU A 83 8.80 -13.25 -5.80
CA GLU A 83 10.25 -13.30 -5.57
C GLU A 83 10.88 -11.94 -5.82
N ILE A 84 10.65 -11.01 -4.89
CA ILE A 84 11.30 -9.69 -4.87
C ILE A 84 12.30 -9.60 -3.72
N LEU A 85 13.40 -8.88 -3.95
CA LEU A 85 14.45 -8.70 -2.95
C LEU A 85 13.93 -7.84 -1.80
N ASP A 86 14.54 -7.97 -0.62
CA ASP A 86 14.23 -7.10 0.53
C ASP A 86 14.44 -5.61 0.19
N LEU A 87 15.40 -5.32 -0.68
CA LEU A 87 15.63 -3.98 -1.25
C LEU A 87 14.43 -3.48 -2.08
N ASP A 88 13.81 -4.36 -2.87
CA ASP A 88 12.67 -4.02 -3.70
C ASP A 88 11.42 -3.80 -2.85
N LYS A 89 11.19 -4.67 -1.86
CA LYS A 89 10.12 -4.49 -0.86
C LYS A 89 10.25 -3.15 -0.16
N ALA A 90 11.45 -2.75 0.25
CA ALA A 90 11.69 -1.44 0.85
C ALA A 90 11.33 -0.29 -0.10
N LEU A 91 11.65 -0.40 -1.39
CA LEU A 91 11.32 0.62 -2.38
C LEU A 91 9.81 0.69 -2.67
N ILE A 92 9.16 -0.47 -2.81
CA ILE A 92 7.72 -0.61 -3.01
C ILE A 92 6.96 0.03 -1.85
N THR A 93 7.35 -0.25 -0.61
CA THR A 93 6.76 0.36 0.58
C THR A 93 7.05 1.85 0.67
N ALA A 94 8.29 2.28 0.37
CA ALA A 94 8.64 3.70 0.36
C ALA A 94 7.76 4.49 -0.62
N TYR A 95 7.54 3.96 -1.82
CA TYR A 95 6.68 4.59 -2.82
C TYR A 95 5.21 4.65 -2.37
N PHE A 96 4.72 3.58 -1.75
CA PHE A 96 3.36 3.53 -1.21
C PHE A 96 3.14 4.61 -0.14
N VAL A 97 4.02 4.65 0.87
CA VAL A 97 3.96 5.64 1.96
C VAL A 97 4.08 7.06 1.41
N GLN A 98 4.92 7.27 0.38
CA GLN A 98 5.02 8.57 -0.29
C GLN A 98 3.72 9.01 -0.94
N LYS A 99 2.98 8.11 -1.58
CA LYS A 99 1.72 8.43 -2.26
C LYS A 99 0.58 8.70 -1.28
N GLN A 100 0.59 8.04 -0.12
CA GLN A 100 -0.35 8.36 0.96
C GLN A 100 0.02 9.67 1.68
N SER A 101 1.29 10.08 1.64
CA SER A 101 1.74 11.32 2.24
C SER A 101 1.26 12.54 1.45
N GLY A 102 0.59 13.47 2.14
CA GLY A 102 0.08 14.70 1.53
C GLY A 102 1.14 15.64 0.96
N GLN A 103 2.43 15.41 1.24
CA GLN A 103 3.55 16.20 0.71
C GLN A 103 4.40 15.43 -0.31
N ASN A 104 4.02 14.21 -0.70
CA ASN A 104 4.82 13.36 -1.60
C ASN A 104 6.24 13.08 -1.06
N GLU A 105 6.36 12.96 0.26
CA GLU A 105 7.61 12.71 0.99
C GLU A 105 7.36 11.70 2.11
N PHE A 106 8.39 10.97 2.52
CA PHE A 106 8.32 10.01 3.62
C PHE A 106 9.56 10.08 4.52
N LYS A 107 9.43 9.66 5.77
CA LYS A 107 10.58 9.43 6.64
C LYS A 107 11.00 7.97 6.60
N THR A 108 12.29 7.72 6.84
CA THR A 108 12.81 6.35 6.98
C THR A 108 12.05 5.58 8.08
N SER A 109 11.70 6.27 9.17
CA SER A 109 10.92 5.70 10.27
C SER A 109 9.51 5.29 9.87
N ASP A 110 8.86 6.05 8.99
CA ASP A 110 7.49 5.76 8.54
C ASP A 110 7.47 4.47 7.72
N VAL A 111 8.43 4.31 6.81
CA VAL A 111 8.57 3.09 6.00
C VAL A 111 8.86 1.88 6.89
N ASN A 112 9.76 2.02 7.87
CA ASN A 112 10.10 0.92 8.76
C ASN A 112 8.92 0.51 9.67
N LYS A 113 8.18 1.50 10.17
CA LYS A 113 6.95 1.27 10.94
C LYS A 113 5.93 0.52 10.08
N PHE A 114 5.72 0.99 8.85
CA PHE A 114 4.78 0.40 7.91
C PHE A 114 5.13 -1.05 7.56
N LEU A 115 6.40 -1.35 7.28
CA LEU A 115 6.88 -2.72 7.04
C LEU A 115 6.58 -3.63 8.24
N THR A 116 6.81 -3.13 9.45
CA THR A 116 6.58 -3.88 10.69
C THR A 116 5.09 -4.12 10.95
N GLU A 117 4.25 -3.09 10.75
CA GLU A 117 2.79 -3.18 10.93
C GLU A 117 2.14 -4.19 9.97
N HIS A 118 2.68 -4.31 8.76
CA HIS A 118 2.21 -5.27 7.75
C HIS A 118 2.91 -6.63 7.82
N GLY A 119 3.73 -6.89 8.85
CA GLY A 119 4.41 -8.17 9.04
C GLY A 119 5.50 -8.47 7.99
N ILE A 120 5.94 -7.46 7.23
CA ILE A 120 7.02 -7.61 6.24
C ILE A 120 8.36 -7.43 6.95
N LYS A 121 8.98 -8.56 7.27
CA LYS A 121 10.31 -8.58 7.90
C LYS A 121 11.38 -8.46 6.82
N LEU A 122 12.01 -7.30 6.73
CA LEU A 122 13.26 -7.15 5.98
C LEU A 122 14.43 -7.59 6.84
N SER A 123 15.45 -8.18 6.21
CA SER A 123 16.66 -8.63 6.90
C SER A 123 17.38 -7.45 7.57
N ASN A 124 17.47 -6.29 6.89
CA ASN A 124 18.06 -5.08 7.49
C ASN A 124 17.50 -3.78 6.86
N PRO A 125 16.29 -3.35 7.24
CA PRO A 125 15.55 -2.27 6.57
C PRO A 125 16.32 -0.95 6.49
N SER A 126 17.07 -0.60 7.55
CA SER A 126 17.91 0.60 7.58
C SER A 126 19.03 0.56 6.54
N ARG A 127 19.64 -0.62 6.33
CA ARG A 127 20.68 -0.82 5.31
C ARG A 127 20.08 -0.79 3.92
N ASP A 128 18.92 -1.41 3.73
CA ASP A 128 18.23 -1.45 2.44
C ASP A 128 17.79 -0.05 1.99
N LEU A 129 17.19 0.73 2.89
CA LEU A 129 16.84 2.13 2.62
C LEU A 129 18.06 3.01 2.34
N LYS A 130 19.20 2.74 2.99
CA LYS A 130 20.46 3.43 2.68
C LYS A 130 20.99 3.02 1.30
N ASN A 131 20.95 1.74 0.96
CA ASN A 131 21.35 1.22 -0.35
C ASN A 131 20.50 1.78 -1.49
N LEU A 132 19.19 1.92 -1.28
CA LEU A 132 18.29 2.57 -2.24
C LEU A 132 18.67 4.03 -2.50
N SER A 133 19.12 4.74 -1.45
CA SER A 133 19.64 6.11 -1.60
C SER A 133 20.95 6.12 -2.39
N THR A 134 21.86 5.16 -2.14
CA THR A 134 23.11 5.01 -2.89
C THR A 134 22.87 4.69 -4.37
N LYS A 135 21.88 3.84 -4.67
CA LYS A 135 21.44 3.51 -6.03
C LYS A 135 20.66 4.64 -6.73
N LYS A 136 20.52 5.80 -6.09
CA LYS A 136 19.75 6.95 -6.59
C LYS A 136 18.26 6.68 -6.81
N TYR A 137 17.71 5.59 -6.28
CA TYR A 137 16.26 5.30 -6.33
C TYR A 137 15.45 6.15 -5.36
N MET A 138 16.12 6.78 -4.39
CA MET A 138 15.54 7.78 -3.50
C MET A 138 16.57 8.84 -3.15
N PHE A 139 16.09 10.02 -2.79
CA PHE A 139 16.93 11.14 -2.39
C PHE A 139 16.31 11.86 -1.20
N GLN A 140 17.14 12.56 -0.43
CA GLN A 140 16.68 13.39 0.68
C GLN A 140 16.19 14.73 0.11
N VAL A 141 14.96 15.12 0.45
CA VAL A 141 14.36 16.39 0.00
C VAL A 141 14.63 17.50 1.01
N ARG A 142 14.43 17.20 2.29
CA ARG A 142 14.68 18.14 3.39
C ARG A 142 15.05 17.42 4.67
N LYS A 143 15.62 18.16 5.60
CA LYS A 143 16.01 17.68 6.93
C LYS A 143 15.46 18.63 7.98
N ASP A 144 14.70 18.09 8.92
CA ASP A 144 14.14 18.81 10.05
C ASP A 144 14.74 18.23 11.33
N GLY A 145 15.79 18.87 11.84
CA GLY A 145 16.56 18.37 12.97
C GLY A 145 17.14 16.96 12.73
N LYS A 146 16.66 15.97 13.51
CA LYS A 146 17.05 14.55 13.38
C LYS A 146 16.23 13.79 12.33
N LEU A 147 15.16 14.37 11.80
CA LEU A 147 14.26 13.74 10.84
C LEU A 147 14.69 14.10 9.41
N SER A 148 15.02 13.07 8.62
CA SER A 148 15.27 13.23 7.19
C SER A 148 14.03 12.82 6.40
N PHE A 149 13.53 13.76 5.59
CA PHE A 149 12.45 13.52 4.63
C PHE A 149 13.06 13.12 3.29
N LYS A 150 12.55 12.03 2.73
CA LYS A 150 13.02 11.43 1.50
C LYS A 150 11.88 11.31 0.50
N ARG A 151 12.27 11.19 -0.77
CA ARG A 151 11.37 10.94 -1.89
C ARG A 151 12.01 9.92 -2.84
N VAL A 152 11.19 9.06 -3.41
CA VAL A 152 11.53 8.15 -4.51
C VAL A 152 11.83 8.99 -5.75
N SER A 153 12.96 8.70 -6.38
CA SER A 153 13.39 9.39 -7.60
C SER A 153 12.65 8.88 -8.82
N VAL A 154 12.75 9.62 -9.93
CA VAL A 154 12.24 9.16 -11.22
C VAL A 154 12.88 7.82 -11.62
N GLU A 155 14.17 7.61 -11.31
CA GLU A 155 14.84 6.32 -11.53
C GLU A 155 14.21 5.20 -10.68
N GLY A 156 13.89 5.47 -9.42
CA GLY A 156 13.19 4.53 -8.55
C GLY A 156 11.77 4.21 -9.05
N GLU A 157 11.05 5.22 -9.54
CA GLU A 157 9.72 5.02 -10.17
C GLU A 157 9.84 4.18 -11.45
N ASN A 158 10.83 4.44 -12.30
CA ASN A 158 11.06 3.65 -13.52
C ASN A 158 11.44 2.21 -13.19
N TYR A 159 12.24 1.99 -12.14
CA TYR A 159 12.56 0.64 -11.67
C TYR A 159 11.31 -0.10 -11.19
N LEU A 160 10.42 0.57 -10.44
CA LEU A 160 9.13 0.00 -10.02
C LEU A 160 8.24 -0.34 -11.22
N LYS A 161 8.20 0.50 -12.26
CA LYS A 161 7.48 0.19 -13.51
C LYS A 161 8.04 -1.05 -14.20
N GLY A 162 9.37 -1.17 -14.25
CA GLY A 162 10.05 -2.36 -14.76
C GLY A 162 9.67 -3.63 -14.01
N LEU A 163 9.55 -3.57 -12.68
CA LEU A 163 9.08 -4.70 -11.86
C LEU A 163 7.60 -5.03 -12.09
N LEU A 164 6.79 -4.02 -12.38
CA LEU A 164 5.37 -4.17 -12.72
C LEU A 164 5.15 -4.61 -14.18
N GLN A 165 6.21 -4.69 -14.99
CA GLN A 165 6.18 -5.00 -16.43
C GLN A 165 5.25 -4.08 -17.25
N ILE A 166 5.19 -2.78 -16.90
CA ILE A 166 4.37 -1.74 -17.56
C ILE A 166 5.20 -0.57 -18.08
#